data_AF-A0A101VAX2-F1
#
_entry.id   AF-A0A101VAX2-F1
#
_cell.length_a   1.000
_cell.length_b   1.000
_cell.length_c   1.000
_cell.angle_alpha   90.00
_cell.angle_beta   90.00
_cell.angle_gamma   90.00
#
_symmetry.space_group_name_H-M   'P 1'
#
loop_
_entity.id
_entity.type
_entity.pdbx_description
1 polymer ?
#
loop_
_entity_poly.entity_id
_entity_poly.type
_entity_poly.pdbx_seq_one_letter_code
_entity_poly.pdbx_strand_id
1 'polypeptide(L)'
;MRKGIIIFIIFMLFGLLFYWYDSTQKIDIGNDEEPEIEEDVEIDPMNVLILGLDVEKGSRGRTDSIMLMSFRPDREEVYLMSIPRDTRLKIKGGYDKVNAAYVYGGAELTRQTIEDFMDIEIDHHIVFNFEAFETLIDLVGGIEVDVPVSMNVPSEGINLQPGVQKLDGKDALGYARFRGTSEGDIGRAKRQQEIIKLLSDELLKPKMVLKVPQIIQTMTEYVEHDFSTTELMKFGAVAAKAKSKPIETLVLPGTNQKLDGIWYYLADENKLPEVAKEFQ
;
A
#
# COMPACT_ATOMS: atom_id res chain seq x y z
N MET A 1 -4.53 3.03 24.79
CA MET A 1 -5.54 3.06 23.70
C MET A 1 -5.24 4.27 22.80
N ARG A 2 -4.42 4.06 21.77
CA ARG A 2 -4.25 4.95 20.62
C ARG A 2 -4.00 4.01 19.46
N LYS A 3 -5.04 3.70 18.68
CA LYS A 3 -5.01 2.72 17.58
C LYS A 3 -5.76 3.37 16.42
N GLY A 4 -5.02 3.80 15.41
CA GLY A 4 -5.57 4.41 14.20
C GLY A 4 -4.78 5.62 13.76
N ILE A 5 -3.60 5.38 13.16
CA ILE A 5 -2.84 6.39 12.41
C ILE A 5 -2.04 5.70 11.29
N ILE A 6 -2.60 4.66 10.68
CA ILE A 6 -1.74 3.62 10.10
C ILE A 6 -1.37 3.95 8.63
N ILE A 7 -2.30 4.17 7.71
CA ILE A 7 -1.95 4.54 6.30
C ILE A 7 -1.49 6.01 6.12
N PHE A 8 -1.69 6.80 7.15
CA PHE A 8 -1.43 8.23 7.23
C PHE A 8 0.03 8.63 6.94
N ILE A 9 0.98 7.70 7.01
CA ILE A 9 2.37 8.07 7.29
C ILE A 9 3.26 8.10 6.07
N ILE A 10 2.96 7.34 5.02
CA ILE A 10 3.66 7.51 3.74
C ILE A 10 3.48 8.98 3.29
N PHE A 11 2.26 9.46 3.42
CA PHE A 11 1.82 10.83 3.20
C PHE A 11 2.35 11.84 4.25
N MET A 12 2.35 11.52 5.55
CA MET A 12 3.01 12.30 6.63
C MET A 12 4.52 12.50 6.40
N LEU A 13 5.23 11.48 5.93
CA LEU A 13 6.67 11.54 5.67
C LEU A 13 6.97 12.49 4.51
N PHE A 14 6.10 12.56 3.50
CA PHE A 14 6.19 13.56 2.41
C PHE A 14 5.79 14.98 2.84
N GLY A 15 4.92 15.17 3.83
CA GLY A 15 4.68 16.50 4.42
C GLY A 15 5.86 16.99 5.28
N LEU A 16 6.48 16.09 6.06
CA LEU A 16 7.68 16.37 6.84
C LEU A 16 8.92 16.64 5.96
N LEU A 17 8.95 16.09 4.72
CA LEU A 17 9.90 16.40 3.63
C LEU A 17 10.00 17.90 3.37
N PHE A 18 8.86 18.57 3.24
CA PHE A 18 8.84 19.97 2.87
C PHE A 18 9.10 20.89 4.07
N TYR A 19 8.57 20.59 5.26
CA TYR A 19 8.93 21.36 6.47
C TYR A 19 10.45 21.36 6.69
N TRP A 20 11.10 20.21 6.47
CA TRP A 20 12.55 20.09 6.61
C TRP A 20 13.34 20.68 5.42
N TYR A 21 12.86 20.53 4.18
CA TYR A 21 13.45 21.16 2.98
C TYR A 21 13.36 22.70 3.00
N ASP A 22 12.19 23.25 3.37
CA ASP A 22 11.98 24.69 3.58
C ASP A 22 12.85 25.21 4.75
N SER A 23 12.89 24.48 5.87
CA SER A 23 13.74 24.81 7.01
C SER A 23 15.24 24.74 6.71
N THR A 24 15.68 24.02 5.68
CA THR A 24 17.10 23.87 5.31
C THR A 24 17.52 24.75 4.13
N GLN A 25 16.59 25.14 3.25
CA GLN A 25 16.81 26.16 2.20
C GLN A 25 16.71 27.60 2.76
N LYS A 26 16.10 27.81 3.93
CA LYS A 26 16.02 29.11 4.62
C LYS A 26 17.31 29.55 5.34
N ILE A 27 18.46 28.95 5.04
CA ILE A 27 19.76 29.52 5.43
C ILE A 27 20.29 30.37 4.27
N ASP A 28 19.78 31.61 4.27
CA ASP A 28 20.30 32.84 3.65
C ASP A 28 19.88 33.14 2.19
N ILE A 29 18.77 33.88 2.02
CA ILE A 29 18.71 35.27 1.51
C ILE A 29 17.26 35.80 1.68
N GLY A 30 17.14 36.97 2.30
CA GLY A 30 15.93 37.63 2.79
C GLY A 30 14.67 37.59 1.90
N ASN A 31 13.61 37.02 2.47
CA ASN A 31 12.29 37.61 2.57
C ASN A 31 11.51 36.82 3.65
N ASP A 32 11.11 37.51 4.71
CA ASP A 32 10.36 36.98 5.85
C ASP A 32 8.88 36.73 5.46
N GLU A 33 8.64 35.75 4.59
CA GLU A 33 7.31 35.17 4.46
C GLU A 33 7.42 33.68 4.82
N GLU A 34 7.05 33.36 6.05
CA GLU A 34 6.72 31.99 6.43
C GLU A 34 5.64 31.49 5.44
N PRO A 35 5.76 30.29 4.85
CA PRO A 35 4.63 29.71 4.16
C PRO A 35 3.54 29.51 5.22
N GLU A 36 2.52 30.37 5.18
CA GLU A 36 1.27 30.14 5.90
C GLU A 36 0.71 28.82 5.38
N ILE A 37 0.90 27.75 6.14
CA ILE A 37 0.04 26.58 6.01
C ILE A 37 -1.33 27.10 6.40
N GLU A 38 -2.19 27.34 5.41
CA GLU A 38 -3.58 27.72 5.64
C GLU A 38 -4.14 26.84 6.77
N GLU A 39 -4.75 27.46 7.80
CA GLU A 39 -5.19 26.73 8.99
C GLU A 39 -6.12 25.55 8.65
N ASP A 40 -6.74 25.59 7.45
CA ASP A 40 -7.65 24.61 6.86
C ASP A 40 -7.07 23.89 5.63
N VAL A 41 -5.94 23.17 5.79
CA VAL A 41 -5.53 22.19 4.76
C VAL A 41 -6.52 21.04 4.73
N GLU A 42 -7.48 21.09 3.80
CA GLU A 42 -8.41 20.00 3.50
C GLU A 42 -7.87 19.15 2.34
N ILE A 43 -8.17 17.85 2.40
CA ILE A 43 -7.92 16.87 1.34
C ILE A 43 -9.25 16.27 0.98
N ASP A 44 -9.53 16.19 -0.31
CA ASP A 44 -10.72 15.51 -0.81
C ASP A 44 -10.62 13.98 -0.58
N PRO A 45 -11.75 13.31 -0.32
CA PRO A 45 -11.85 11.87 -0.47
C PRO A 45 -11.16 11.37 -1.74
N MET A 46 -10.36 10.31 -1.62
CA MET A 46 -9.71 9.72 -2.80
C MET A 46 -9.45 8.24 -2.69
N ASN A 47 -9.25 7.62 -3.84
CA ASN A 47 -8.95 6.21 -4.01
C ASN A 47 -7.57 6.03 -4.63
N VAL A 48 -6.74 5.20 -4.01
CA VAL A 48 -5.37 4.95 -4.42
C VAL A 48 -5.19 3.48 -4.74
N LEU A 49 -4.75 3.18 -5.97
CA LEU A 49 -4.36 1.85 -6.40
C LEU A 49 -2.93 1.55 -5.96
N ILE A 50 -2.74 0.49 -5.20
CA ILE A 50 -1.44 0.06 -4.68
C ILE A 50 -1.05 -1.26 -5.35
N LEU A 51 0.10 -1.26 -6.03
CA LEU A 51 0.61 -2.36 -6.84
C LEU A 51 1.99 -2.81 -6.34
N GLY A 52 2.10 -4.08 -5.97
CA GLY A 52 3.37 -4.72 -5.61
C GLY A 52 3.85 -5.63 -6.72
N LEU A 53 5.05 -5.35 -7.24
CA LEU A 53 5.68 -6.11 -8.33
C LEU A 53 6.58 -7.23 -7.79
N ASP A 54 6.44 -8.45 -8.35
CA ASP A 54 7.33 -9.60 -8.08
C ASP A 54 8.56 -9.55 -9.01
N VAL A 55 9.29 -8.43 -8.98
CA VAL A 55 10.48 -8.24 -9.83
C VAL A 55 11.53 -7.31 -9.20
N GLU A 56 12.78 -7.54 -9.59
CA GLU A 56 13.87 -6.57 -9.43
C GLU A 56 13.66 -5.35 -10.34
N LYS A 57 14.21 -4.20 -9.94
CA LYS A 57 14.13 -2.91 -10.65
C LYS A 57 14.54 -3.08 -12.13
N GLY A 58 13.65 -2.68 -13.04
CA GLY A 58 13.92 -2.67 -14.49
C GLY A 58 13.44 -3.88 -15.29
N SER A 59 12.71 -4.84 -14.68
CA SER A 59 12.11 -5.97 -15.41
C SER A 59 10.58 -5.88 -15.47
N ARG A 60 9.98 -6.47 -16.53
CA ARG A 60 8.51 -6.52 -16.70
C ARG A 60 7.94 -7.66 -15.86
N GLY A 61 7.50 -7.34 -14.65
CA GLY A 61 6.83 -8.27 -13.73
C GLY A 61 5.31 -8.24 -13.82
N ARG A 62 4.68 -9.27 -13.25
CA ARG A 62 3.26 -9.23 -12.90
C ARG A 62 3.11 -8.58 -11.52
N THR A 63 1.96 -7.95 -11.30
CA THR A 63 1.56 -7.48 -9.97
C THR A 63 1.08 -8.66 -9.13
N ASP A 64 1.78 -8.95 -8.03
CA ASP A 64 1.45 -10.04 -7.12
C ASP A 64 0.69 -9.58 -5.87
N SER A 65 0.78 -8.27 -5.60
CA SER A 65 -0.07 -7.55 -4.67
C SER A 65 -0.85 -6.49 -5.44
N ILE A 66 -2.18 -6.50 -5.30
CA ILE A 66 -3.07 -5.50 -5.86
C ILE A 66 -4.01 -5.10 -4.73
N MET A 67 -3.97 -3.84 -4.33
CA MET A 67 -4.80 -3.31 -3.26
C MET A 67 -5.42 -2.00 -3.70
N LEU A 68 -6.64 -1.74 -3.27
CA LEU A 68 -7.33 -0.48 -3.46
C LEU A 68 -7.57 0.13 -2.08
N MET A 69 -7.15 1.38 -1.93
CA MET A 69 -7.23 2.12 -0.69
C MET A 69 -8.16 3.31 -0.86
N SER A 70 -9.20 3.40 -0.04
CA SER A 70 -10.05 4.58 0.05
C SER A 70 -9.65 5.38 1.28
N PHE A 71 -9.33 6.66 1.05
CA PHE A 71 -9.03 7.63 2.08
C PHE A 71 -10.20 8.60 2.19
N ARG A 72 -10.81 8.68 3.39
CA ARG A 72 -11.99 9.50 3.68
C ARG A 72 -11.70 10.38 4.91
N PRO A 73 -11.01 11.53 4.72
CA PRO A 73 -10.62 12.40 5.83
C PRO A 73 -11.83 13.01 6.55
N ASP A 74 -12.93 13.24 5.83
CA ASP A 74 -14.22 13.71 6.34
C ASP A 74 -14.85 12.76 7.37
N ARG A 75 -14.54 11.46 7.29
CA ARG A 75 -15.08 10.41 8.18
C ARG A 75 -14.04 9.80 9.13
N GLU A 76 -12.80 10.28 9.05
CA GLU A 76 -11.63 9.70 9.72
C GLU A 76 -11.44 8.20 9.40
N GLU A 77 -11.81 7.79 8.19
CA GLU A 77 -11.87 6.40 7.74
C GLU A 77 -10.83 6.11 6.67
N VAL A 78 -10.25 4.90 6.76
CA VAL A 78 -9.39 4.33 5.73
C VAL A 78 -9.81 2.90 5.49
N TYR A 79 -10.15 2.61 4.25
CA TYR A 79 -10.56 1.29 3.81
C TYR A 79 -9.52 0.72 2.86
N LEU A 80 -9.07 -0.51 3.11
CA LEU A 80 -8.06 -1.18 2.31
C LEU A 80 -8.60 -2.54 1.83
N MET A 81 -8.83 -2.65 0.54
CA MET A 81 -9.25 -3.89 -0.09
C MET A 81 -8.12 -4.54 -0.88
N SER A 82 -7.80 -5.79 -0.59
CA SER A 82 -6.95 -6.60 -1.46
C SER A 82 -7.76 -7.24 -2.57
N ILE A 83 -7.29 -7.11 -3.80
CA ILE A 83 -7.84 -7.78 -4.98
C ILE A 83 -6.92 -8.97 -5.30
N PRO A 84 -7.39 -10.22 -5.20
CA PRO A 84 -6.57 -11.37 -5.55
C PRO A 84 -6.04 -11.26 -6.98
N ARG A 85 -4.74 -11.48 -7.18
CA ARG A 85 -4.06 -11.33 -8.49
C ARG A 85 -4.68 -12.15 -9.63
N ASP A 86 -5.34 -13.26 -9.27
CA ASP A 86 -5.99 -14.20 -10.17
C ASP A 86 -7.45 -13.81 -10.48
N THR A 87 -7.92 -12.64 -10.00
CA THR A 87 -9.29 -12.14 -10.26
C THR A 87 -9.54 -12.04 -11.75
N ARG A 88 -10.59 -12.72 -12.22
CA ARG A 88 -10.92 -12.80 -13.65
C ARG A 88 -11.68 -11.54 -14.06
N LEU A 89 -10.98 -10.61 -14.69
CA LEU A 89 -11.53 -9.33 -15.16
C LEU A 89 -11.44 -9.24 -16.68
N LYS A 90 -12.22 -8.31 -17.24
CA LYS A 90 -12.13 -7.99 -18.66
C LYS A 90 -10.96 -7.03 -18.87
N ILE A 91 -9.94 -7.45 -19.62
CA ILE A 91 -8.72 -6.68 -19.90
C ILE A 91 -8.57 -6.57 -21.42
N LYS A 92 -8.59 -5.35 -21.97
CA LYS A 92 -8.42 -5.04 -23.40
C LYS A 92 -8.98 -6.10 -24.37
N GLY A 93 -10.31 -6.25 -24.40
CA GLY A 93 -11.00 -7.08 -25.40
C GLY A 93 -11.18 -8.56 -25.05
N GLY A 94 -10.68 -9.03 -23.90
CA GLY A 94 -10.89 -10.41 -23.43
C GLY A 94 -10.95 -10.52 -21.91
N TYR A 95 -11.18 -11.72 -21.38
CA TYR A 95 -11.10 -11.99 -19.94
C TYR A 95 -9.77 -12.66 -19.60
N ASP A 96 -9.08 -12.14 -18.58
CA ASP A 96 -7.87 -12.74 -18.03
C ASP A 96 -7.75 -12.41 -16.53
N LYS A 97 -6.69 -12.89 -15.89
CA LYS A 97 -6.31 -12.54 -14.52
C LYS A 97 -5.90 -11.07 -14.46
N VAL A 98 -6.40 -10.33 -13.49
CA VAL A 98 -6.14 -8.89 -13.33
C VAL A 98 -4.65 -8.55 -13.30
N ASN A 99 -3.78 -9.42 -12.79
CA ASN A 99 -2.33 -9.17 -12.80
C ASN A 99 -1.70 -9.11 -14.19
N ALA A 100 -2.39 -9.58 -15.23
CA ALA A 100 -1.96 -9.43 -16.61
C ALA A 100 -2.15 -7.99 -17.12
N ALA A 101 -3.06 -7.20 -16.54
CA ALA A 101 -3.28 -5.80 -16.93
C ALA A 101 -1.99 -4.97 -16.84
N TYR A 102 -1.22 -5.17 -15.77
CA TYR A 102 0.06 -4.48 -15.59
C TYR A 102 1.08 -4.86 -16.67
N VAL A 103 1.14 -6.13 -17.06
CA VAL A 103 2.03 -6.61 -18.12
C VAL A 103 1.64 -6.00 -19.48
N TYR A 104 0.35 -5.80 -19.72
CA TYR A 104 -0.18 -5.30 -20.99
C TYR A 104 -0.18 -3.78 -21.12
N GLY A 105 -0.23 -3.03 -20.02
CA GLY A 105 -0.36 -1.59 -20.08
C GLY A 105 0.02 -0.84 -18.80
N GLY A 106 0.81 -1.45 -17.92
CA GLY A 106 1.31 -0.83 -16.70
C GLY A 106 0.22 -0.51 -15.68
N ALA A 107 0.54 0.42 -14.78
CA ALA A 107 -0.38 0.88 -13.74
C ALA A 107 -1.68 1.42 -14.34
N GLU A 108 -1.59 2.18 -15.43
CA GLU A 108 -2.75 2.84 -16.05
C GLU A 108 -3.80 1.85 -16.59
N LEU A 109 -3.38 0.78 -17.28
CA LEU A 109 -4.35 -0.24 -17.70
C LEU A 109 -4.91 -1.02 -16.52
N THR A 110 -4.11 -1.21 -15.46
CA THR A 110 -4.58 -1.89 -14.25
C THR A 110 -5.65 -1.04 -13.54
N ARG A 111 -5.42 0.28 -13.46
CA ARG A 111 -6.35 1.29 -12.96
C ARG A 111 -7.67 1.22 -13.70
N GLN A 112 -7.65 1.43 -15.02
CA GLN A 112 -8.85 1.37 -15.88
C GLN A 112 -9.62 0.04 -15.75
N THR A 113 -8.89 -1.09 -15.68
CA THR A 113 -9.52 -2.41 -15.53
C THR A 113 -10.30 -2.53 -14.22
N ILE A 114 -9.80 -1.95 -13.14
CA ILE A 114 -10.45 -1.98 -11.81
C ILE A 114 -11.59 -0.96 -11.75
N GLU A 115 -11.39 0.24 -12.30
CA GLU A 115 -12.45 1.26 -12.45
C GLU A 115 -13.65 0.69 -13.20
N ASP A 116 -13.43 0.12 -14.39
CA ASP A 116 -14.49 -0.49 -15.21
C ASP A 116 -15.19 -1.65 -14.49
N PHE A 117 -14.45 -2.42 -13.68
CA PHE A 117 -15.00 -3.56 -12.96
C PHE A 117 -15.85 -3.13 -11.76
N MET A 118 -15.40 -2.12 -11.02
CA MET A 118 -16.03 -1.69 -9.76
C MET A 118 -17.00 -0.52 -9.91
N ASP A 119 -16.99 0.17 -11.05
CA ASP A 119 -17.76 1.40 -11.30
C ASP A 119 -17.41 2.51 -10.28
N ILE A 120 -16.11 2.80 -10.18
CA ILE A 120 -15.51 3.80 -9.27
C ILE A 120 -14.42 4.59 -10.00
N GLU A 121 -14.05 5.74 -9.44
CA GLU A 121 -12.87 6.51 -9.89
C GLU A 121 -11.65 6.16 -9.02
N ILE A 122 -10.48 6.02 -9.64
CA ILE A 122 -9.20 5.86 -8.95
C ILE A 122 -8.32 7.06 -9.30
N ASP A 123 -8.05 7.88 -8.29
CA ASP A 123 -7.35 9.16 -8.42
C ASP A 123 -5.85 8.98 -8.66
N HIS A 124 -5.25 8.01 -7.97
CA HIS A 124 -3.79 7.85 -7.97
C HIS A 124 -3.36 6.39 -7.92
N HIS A 125 -2.09 6.16 -8.23
CA HIS A 125 -1.45 4.86 -8.06
C HIS A 125 -0.08 4.94 -7.40
N ILE A 126 0.27 3.86 -6.71
CA ILE A 126 1.57 3.60 -6.11
C ILE A 126 2.04 2.23 -6.57
N VAL A 127 3.24 2.16 -7.15
CA VAL A 127 3.90 0.93 -7.56
C VAL A 127 5.18 0.78 -6.77
N PHE A 128 5.36 -0.37 -6.11
CA PHE A 128 6.58 -0.69 -5.39
C PHE A 128 7.07 -2.10 -5.76
N ASN A 129 8.37 -2.30 -5.63
CA ASN A 129 9.02 -3.60 -5.81
C ASN A 129 9.49 -4.17 -4.45
N PHE A 130 10.12 -5.34 -4.49
CA PHE A 130 10.64 -5.97 -3.27
C PHE A 130 11.74 -5.17 -2.60
N GLU A 131 12.61 -4.52 -3.38
CA GLU A 131 13.70 -3.70 -2.85
C GLU A 131 13.15 -2.49 -2.05
N ALA A 132 12.11 -1.83 -2.56
CA ALA A 132 11.40 -0.75 -1.86
C ALA A 132 10.85 -1.24 -0.52
N PHE A 133 10.21 -2.40 -0.55
CA PHE A 133 9.57 -3.03 0.61
C PHE A 133 10.62 -3.39 1.69
N GLU A 134 11.67 -4.11 1.32
CA GLU A 134 12.72 -4.54 2.25
C GLU A 134 13.41 -3.32 2.87
N THR A 135 13.80 -2.35 2.04
CA THR A 135 14.47 -1.12 2.49
C THR A 135 13.62 -0.33 3.47
N LEU A 136 12.31 -0.20 3.21
CA LEU A 136 11.42 0.56 4.09
C LEU A 136 11.25 -0.12 5.45
N ILE A 137 11.16 -1.45 5.49
CA ILE A 137 11.10 -2.22 6.74
C ILE A 137 12.40 -2.08 7.54
N ASP A 138 13.56 -2.15 6.87
CA ASP A 138 14.86 -1.98 7.52
C ASP A 138 15.05 -0.56 8.06
N LEU A 139 14.56 0.45 7.34
CA LEU A 139 14.59 1.85 7.77
C LEU A 139 13.81 2.07 9.05
N VAL A 140 12.65 1.42 9.24
CA VAL A 140 11.93 1.50 10.53
C VAL A 140 12.58 0.66 11.63
N GLY A 141 13.54 -0.17 11.24
CA GLY A 141 14.31 -1.05 12.10
C GLY A 141 13.64 -2.40 12.32
N GLY A 142 12.83 -2.87 11.38
CA GLY A 142 12.05 -4.10 11.43
C GLY A 142 10.66 -3.94 12.06
N ILE A 143 9.79 -4.92 11.83
CA ILE A 143 8.41 -4.99 12.36
C ILE A 143 8.24 -6.20 13.27
N GLU A 144 7.41 -6.07 14.32
CA GLU A 144 7.09 -7.19 15.22
C GLU A 144 5.84 -7.92 14.72
N VAL A 145 5.97 -9.21 14.40
CA VAL A 145 4.91 -10.04 13.82
C VAL A 145 4.71 -11.28 14.69
N ASP A 146 3.45 -11.63 14.99
CA ASP A 146 3.11 -12.93 15.58
C ASP A 146 2.92 -13.97 14.47
N VAL A 147 3.98 -14.72 14.18
CA VAL A 147 3.98 -15.68 13.07
C VAL A 147 3.08 -16.88 13.44
N PRO A 148 1.99 -17.16 12.70
CA PRO A 148 0.97 -18.10 13.15
C PRO A 148 1.40 -19.57 13.04
N VAL A 149 2.29 -19.89 12.11
CA VAL A 149 2.75 -21.25 11.81
C VAL A 149 4.21 -21.22 11.36
N SER A 150 4.90 -22.36 11.44
CA SER A 150 6.26 -22.46 10.89
C SER A 150 6.21 -22.27 9.37
N MET A 151 6.98 -21.30 8.87
CA MET A 151 7.11 -20.99 7.46
C MET A 151 8.54 -21.32 7.04
N ASN A 152 8.73 -22.47 6.41
CA ASN A 152 10.04 -22.91 5.95
C ASN A 152 10.00 -23.23 4.45
N VAL A 153 10.58 -22.35 3.65
CA VAL A 153 10.72 -22.49 2.21
C VAL A 153 12.18 -22.18 1.84
N PRO A 154 13.11 -23.16 1.98
CA PRO A 154 14.54 -22.92 1.79
C PRO A 154 14.90 -22.37 0.41
N SER A 155 14.15 -22.77 -0.64
CA SER A 155 14.32 -22.27 -2.01
C SER A 155 14.03 -20.78 -2.15
N GLU A 156 13.23 -20.20 -1.25
CA GLU A 156 12.90 -18.78 -1.21
C GLU A 156 13.61 -18.06 -0.04
N GLY A 157 14.47 -18.78 0.70
CA GLY A 157 15.18 -18.24 1.86
C GLY A 157 14.30 -17.96 3.08
N ILE A 158 13.08 -18.51 3.13
CA ILE A 158 12.10 -18.26 4.21
C ILE A 158 12.32 -19.29 5.33
N ASN A 159 12.57 -18.82 6.55
CA ASN A 159 12.65 -19.65 7.75
C ASN A 159 12.13 -18.90 8.98
N LEU A 160 10.80 -18.85 9.13
CA LEU A 160 10.13 -18.21 10.25
C LEU A 160 9.53 -19.27 11.18
N GLN A 161 9.75 -19.10 12.48
CA GLN A 161 9.18 -20.00 13.49
C GLN A 161 7.80 -19.48 13.94
N PRO A 162 6.94 -20.29 14.56
CA PRO A 162 5.73 -19.76 15.20
C PRO A 162 6.06 -18.81 16.35
N GLY A 163 5.23 -17.77 16.54
CA GLY A 163 5.29 -16.82 17.65
C GLY A 163 5.82 -15.44 17.27
N VAL A 164 5.80 -14.54 18.26
CA VAL A 164 6.24 -13.14 18.14
C VAL A 164 7.72 -13.06 17.79
N GLN A 165 8.03 -12.49 16.63
CA GLN A 165 9.37 -12.26 16.13
C GLN A 165 9.47 -10.86 15.52
N LYS A 166 10.66 -10.29 15.62
CA LYS A 166 10.99 -9.06 14.92
C LYS A 166 11.58 -9.40 13.56
N LEU A 167 10.85 -9.06 12.49
CA LEU A 167 11.25 -9.34 11.12
C LEU A 167 11.96 -8.12 10.53
N ASP A 168 13.12 -8.36 9.93
CA ASP A 168 13.79 -7.40 9.04
C ASP A 168 13.13 -7.39 7.66
N GLY A 169 13.64 -6.59 6.72
CA GLY A 169 13.05 -6.45 5.39
C GLY A 169 12.91 -7.79 4.66
N LYS A 170 13.96 -8.61 4.71
CA LYS A 170 14.00 -9.91 4.04
C LYS A 170 13.01 -10.90 4.67
N ASP A 171 12.99 -11.00 6.00
CA ASP A 171 12.10 -11.89 6.72
C ASP A 171 10.63 -11.44 6.59
N ALA A 172 10.38 -10.13 6.58
CA ALA A 172 9.06 -9.57 6.34
C ALA A 172 8.59 -9.83 4.90
N LEU A 173 9.49 -9.81 3.91
CA LEU A 173 9.16 -10.16 2.53
C LEU A 173 8.82 -11.64 2.42
N GLY A 174 9.60 -12.51 3.08
CA GLY A 174 9.29 -13.93 3.20
C GLY A 174 7.92 -14.16 3.83
N TYR A 175 7.62 -13.46 4.93
CA TYR A 175 6.30 -13.48 5.57
C TYR A 175 5.19 -13.00 4.62
N ALA A 176 5.41 -11.95 3.83
CA ALA A 176 4.43 -11.44 2.86
C ALA A 176 4.19 -12.43 1.70
N ARG A 177 5.20 -13.19 1.29
CA ARG A 177 5.16 -14.05 0.09
C ARG A 177 4.72 -15.49 0.37
N PHE A 178 4.84 -15.95 1.62
CA PHE A 178 4.52 -17.34 1.98
C PHE A 178 3.12 -17.76 1.49
N ARG A 179 2.96 -19.00 1.01
CA ARG A 179 1.66 -19.54 0.53
C ARG A 179 1.31 -20.90 1.14
N GLY A 180 2.18 -21.47 1.99
CA GLY A 180 2.05 -22.83 2.53
C GLY A 180 0.94 -23.03 3.56
N THR A 181 -0.10 -22.19 3.56
CA THR A 181 -1.27 -22.31 4.44
C THR A 181 -2.49 -22.74 3.65
N SER A 182 -3.51 -23.28 4.32
CA SER A 182 -4.80 -23.65 3.68
C SER A 182 -5.52 -22.47 3.03
N GLU A 183 -5.27 -21.25 3.48
CA GLU A 183 -5.89 -20.03 2.94
C GLU A 183 -5.22 -19.54 1.63
N GLY A 184 -4.09 -20.12 1.22
CA GLY A 184 -3.41 -19.81 -0.03
C GLY A 184 -3.19 -18.31 -0.26
N ASP A 185 -3.75 -17.78 -1.36
CA ASP A 185 -3.62 -16.36 -1.73
C ASP A 185 -4.46 -15.42 -0.84
N ILE A 186 -5.54 -15.89 -0.22
CA ILE A 186 -6.32 -15.09 0.75
C ILE A 186 -5.49 -14.87 2.01
N GLY A 187 -4.83 -15.92 2.51
CA GLY A 187 -3.92 -15.81 3.64
C GLY A 187 -2.72 -14.91 3.34
N ARG A 188 -2.28 -14.88 2.07
CA ARG A 188 -1.24 -13.95 1.61
C ARG A 188 -1.71 -12.50 1.68
N ALA A 189 -2.90 -12.20 1.15
CA ALA A 189 -3.49 -10.87 1.20
C ALA A 189 -3.62 -10.36 2.65
N LYS A 190 -4.11 -11.19 3.58
CA LYS A 190 -4.21 -10.83 5.00
C LYS A 190 -2.86 -10.45 5.61
N ARG A 191 -1.79 -11.20 5.31
CA ARG A 191 -0.44 -10.89 5.79
C ARG A 191 0.12 -9.61 5.20
N GLN A 192 -0.14 -9.34 3.92
CA GLN A 192 0.24 -8.06 3.30
C GLN A 192 -0.46 -6.87 3.98
N GLN A 193 -1.76 -7.01 4.28
CA GLN A 193 -2.52 -6.00 5.04
C GLN A 193 -1.98 -5.84 6.47
N GLU A 194 -1.64 -6.94 7.15
CA GLU A 194 -1.02 -6.92 8.47
C GLU A 194 0.33 -6.21 8.45
N ILE A 195 1.17 -6.46 7.46
CA ILE A 195 2.46 -5.78 7.33
C ILE A 195 2.28 -4.28 7.10
N ILE A 196 1.35 -3.88 6.22
CA ILE A 196 1.01 -2.45 6.05
C ILE A 196 0.65 -1.86 7.42
N LYS A 197 -0.15 -2.58 8.20
CA LYS A 197 -0.54 -2.14 9.53
C LYS A 197 0.64 -1.96 10.49
N LEU A 198 1.53 -2.94 10.56
CA LEU A 198 2.67 -2.94 11.47
C LEU A 198 3.75 -1.93 11.06
N LEU A 199 4.06 -1.86 9.77
CA LEU A 199 5.00 -0.90 9.22
C LEU A 199 4.58 0.52 9.56
N SER A 200 3.31 0.80 9.33
CA SER A 200 2.69 2.04 9.70
C SER A 200 2.76 2.31 11.21
N ASP A 201 2.46 1.34 12.09
CA ASP A 201 2.63 1.53 13.53
C ASP A 201 4.08 1.88 13.92
N GLU A 202 5.09 1.32 13.23
CA GLU A 202 6.49 1.70 13.43
C GLU A 202 6.81 3.11 12.93
N LEU A 203 6.29 3.49 11.76
CA LEU A 203 6.48 4.80 11.14
C LEU A 203 5.95 5.96 12.01
N LEU A 204 4.96 5.72 12.87
CA LEU A 204 4.40 6.72 13.80
C LEU A 204 5.26 7.03 15.01
N LYS A 205 6.26 6.20 15.27
CA LYS A 205 7.03 6.36 16.50
C LYS A 205 7.77 7.71 16.44
N PRO A 206 7.79 8.52 17.51
CA PRO A 206 8.42 9.84 17.49
C PRO A 206 9.88 9.85 16.98
N LYS A 207 10.61 8.76 17.22
CA LYS A 207 11.98 8.56 16.70
C LYS A 207 12.10 8.61 15.17
N MET A 208 11.01 8.33 14.46
CA MET A 208 10.99 8.25 12.99
C MET A 208 11.09 9.60 12.32
N VAL A 209 10.77 10.70 13.02
CA VAL A 209 10.97 12.07 12.53
C VAL A 209 12.42 12.30 12.07
N LEU A 210 13.39 11.69 12.76
CA LEU A 210 14.81 11.80 12.41
C LEU A 210 15.20 11.00 11.15
N LYS A 211 14.39 10.00 10.77
CA LYS A 211 14.62 9.15 9.59
C LYS A 211 13.82 9.58 8.36
N VAL A 212 12.98 10.61 8.50
CA VAL A 212 12.14 11.16 7.42
C VAL A 212 12.96 11.37 6.14
N PRO A 213 14.12 12.07 6.14
CA PRO A 213 14.87 12.33 4.90
C PRO A 213 15.30 11.05 4.16
N GLN A 214 15.71 10.01 4.91
CA GLN A 214 16.10 8.74 4.31
C GLN A 214 14.90 7.97 3.75
N ILE A 215 13.76 7.99 4.45
CA ILE A 215 12.54 7.35 3.97
C ILE A 215 12.07 7.98 2.67
N ILE A 216 12.09 9.31 2.59
CA ILE A 216 11.77 10.05 1.37
C ILE A 216 12.68 9.66 0.23
N GLN A 217 13.99 9.63 0.47
CA GLN A 217 14.96 9.25 -0.55
C GLN A 217 14.64 7.84 -1.09
N THR A 218 14.34 6.90 -0.20
CA THR A 218 13.92 5.55 -0.58
C THR A 218 12.62 5.56 -1.38
N MET A 219 11.60 6.32 -0.96
CA MET A 219 10.34 6.42 -1.70
C MET A 219 10.58 6.97 -3.12
N THR A 220 11.35 8.05 -3.27
CA THR A 220 11.66 8.65 -4.58
C THR A 220 12.49 7.71 -5.47
N GLU A 221 13.35 6.86 -4.89
CA GLU A 221 14.23 5.97 -5.65
C GLU A 221 13.58 4.65 -6.07
N TYR A 222 12.62 4.16 -5.27
CA TYR A 222 12.11 2.79 -5.37
C TYR A 222 10.59 2.68 -5.53
N VAL A 223 9.84 3.78 -5.37
CA VAL A 223 8.39 3.82 -5.51
C VAL A 223 8.00 4.72 -6.67
N GLU A 224 7.25 4.17 -7.61
CA GLU A 224 6.63 4.91 -8.71
C GLU A 224 5.23 5.36 -8.27
N HIS A 225 4.90 6.63 -8.53
CA HIS A 225 3.58 7.18 -8.22
C HIS A 225 3.27 8.38 -9.12
N ASP A 226 1.98 8.76 -9.17
CA ASP A 226 1.48 9.90 -9.95
C ASP A 226 1.03 11.10 -9.09
N PHE A 227 1.14 11.03 -7.76
CA PHE A 227 0.90 12.19 -6.89
C PHE A 227 1.81 13.37 -7.22
N SER A 228 1.24 14.57 -7.23
CA SER A 228 2.00 15.81 -7.20
C SER A 228 2.65 16.01 -5.83
N THR A 229 3.74 16.77 -5.81
CA THR A 229 4.41 17.14 -4.55
C THR A 229 3.45 17.87 -3.60
N THR A 230 2.56 18.72 -4.12
CA THR A 230 1.59 19.47 -3.31
C THR A 230 0.55 18.55 -2.68
N GLU A 231 0.03 17.56 -3.41
CA GLU A 231 -0.89 16.56 -2.85
C GLU A 231 -0.21 15.81 -1.71
N LEU A 232 0.99 15.28 -1.95
CA LEU A 232 1.79 14.61 -0.94
C LEU A 232 2.03 15.47 0.31
N MET A 233 2.20 16.79 0.16
CA MET A 233 2.33 17.73 1.28
C MET A 233 1.04 17.88 2.07
N LYS A 234 -0.09 18.14 1.40
CA LYS A 234 -1.40 18.28 2.06
C LYS A 234 -1.70 17.04 2.89
N PHE A 235 -1.44 15.90 2.26
CA PHE A 235 -1.49 14.58 2.84
C PHE A 235 -0.74 14.45 4.15
N GLY A 236 0.50 14.94 4.20
CA GLY A 236 1.25 14.90 5.44
C GLY A 236 0.82 15.91 6.51
N ALA A 237 0.19 17.01 6.13
CA ALA A 237 -0.39 17.97 7.08
C ALA A 237 -1.67 17.42 7.74
N VAL A 238 -2.59 16.86 6.96
CA VAL A 238 -3.80 16.17 7.46
C VAL A 238 -3.37 14.96 8.29
N ALA A 239 -2.45 14.18 7.72
CA ALA A 239 -1.37 13.44 8.35
C ALA A 239 -1.15 13.59 9.86
N ALA A 240 -0.59 14.74 10.21
CA ALA A 240 -0.14 14.99 11.57
C ALA A 240 -1.29 15.25 12.56
N LYS A 241 -2.47 15.61 12.04
CA LYS A 241 -3.60 16.14 12.82
C LYS A 241 -4.70 15.10 13.08
N ALA A 242 -4.93 14.14 12.18
CA ALA A 242 -6.09 13.27 12.34
C ALA A 242 -5.93 12.20 13.41
N LYS A 243 -7.08 11.89 14.03
CA LYS A 243 -7.27 10.78 14.95
C LYS A 243 -7.98 9.66 14.17
N SER A 244 -7.30 9.01 13.23
CA SER A 244 -8.01 8.05 12.38
C SER A 244 -8.52 6.84 13.15
N LYS A 245 -9.58 6.23 12.63
CA LYS A 245 -10.04 4.91 13.07
C LYS A 245 -9.01 3.84 12.63
N PRO A 246 -9.05 2.62 13.20
CA PRO A 246 -8.30 1.50 12.64
C PRO A 246 -8.61 1.33 11.15
N ILE A 247 -7.61 0.96 10.35
CA ILE A 247 -7.84 0.62 8.94
C ILE A 247 -8.82 -0.54 8.89
N GLU A 248 -9.89 -0.36 8.14
CA GLU A 248 -10.80 -1.43 7.80
C GLU A 248 -10.25 -2.17 6.59
N THR A 249 -10.11 -3.49 6.72
CA THR A 249 -9.52 -4.30 5.66
C THR A 249 -10.48 -5.36 5.15
N LEU A 250 -10.49 -5.58 3.83
CA LEU A 250 -11.25 -6.62 3.18
C LEU A 250 -10.41 -7.30 2.12
N VAL A 251 -10.68 -8.57 1.83
CA VAL A 251 -10.26 -9.20 0.58
C VAL A 251 -11.49 -9.24 -0.31
N LEU A 252 -11.38 -8.75 -1.55
CA LEU A 252 -12.47 -8.71 -2.53
C LEU A 252 -13.27 -10.02 -2.46
N PRO A 253 -14.55 -10.01 -2.08
CA PRO A 253 -15.31 -11.23 -1.87
C PRO A 253 -15.41 -12.05 -3.15
N GLY A 254 -15.30 -13.36 -3.03
CA GLY A 254 -15.25 -14.26 -4.19
C GLY A 254 -14.69 -15.62 -3.84
N THR A 255 -14.48 -16.44 -4.86
CA THR A 255 -14.01 -17.83 -4.72
C THR A 255 -13.01 -18.23 -5.79
N ASN A 256 -12.13 -19.18 -5.46
CA ASN A 256 -11.25 -19.79 -6.45
C ASN A 256 -12.03 -20.82 -7.27
N GLN A 257 -12.03 -20.68 -8.59
CA GLN A 257 -12.65 -21.61 -9.52
C GLN A 257 -11.71 -21.94 -10.68
N LYS A 258 -11.75 -23.20 -11.11
CA LYS A 258 -11.01 -23.66 -12.28
C LYS A 258 -11.90 -23.55 -13.53
N LEU A 259 -11.48 -22.77 -14.52
CA LEU A 259 -12.14 -22.64 -15.82
C LEU A 259 -11.16 -23.14 -16.89
N ASP A 260 -11.58 -24.10 -17.70
CA ASP A 260 -10.77 -24.70 -18.78
C ASP A 260 -9.36 -25.12 -18.35
N GLY A 261 -9.22 -25.62 -17.12
CA GLY A 261 -7.95 -26.07 -16.58
C GLY A 261 -7.09 -24.98 -15.91
N ILE A 262 -7.51 -23.71 -15.95
CA ILE A 262 -6.80 -22.57 -15.38
C ILE A 262 -7.52 -22.08 -14.12
N TRP A 263 -6.76 -21.81 -13.05
CA TRP A 263 -7.31 -21.25 -11.81
C TRP A 263 -7.56 -19.75 -11.94
N TYR A 264 -8.76 -19.33 -11.58
CA TYR A 264 -9.18 -17.93 -11.47
C TYR A 264 -9.78 -17.68 -10.09
N TYR A 265 -9.75 -16.42 -9.67
CA TYR A 265 -10.60 -15.91 -8.60
C TYR A 265 -11.82 -15.24 -9.24
N LEU A 266 -13.02 -15.69 -8.89
CA LEU A 266 -14.26 -15.10 -9.35
C LEU A 266 -14.86 -14.28 -8.22
N ALA A 267 -14.97 -12.97 -8.46
CA ALA A 267 -15.57 -12.05 -7.50
C ALA A 267 -17.07 -12.37 -7.32
N ASP A 268 -17.59 -12.16 -6.12
CA ASP A 268 -19.00 -12.27 -5.80
C ASP A 268 -19.72 -10.99 -6.25
N GLU A 269 -20.31 -11.05 -7.45
CA GLU A 269 -21.00 -9.91 -8.07
C GLU A 269 -22.14 -9.36 -7.20
N ASN A 270 -22.74 -10.17 -6.31
CA ASN A 270 -23.81 -9.69 -5.42
C ASN A 270 -23.30 -8.78 -4.30
N LYS A 271 -22.03 -8.92 -3.92
CA LYS A 271 -21.39 -8.12 -2.87
C LYS A 271 -20.64 -6.92 -3.42
N LEU A 272 -20.37 -6.91 -4.73
CA LEU A 272 -19.60 -5.84 -5.35
C LEU A 272 -20.22 -4.44 -5.13
N PRO A 273 -21.55 -4.24 -5.23
CA PRO A 273 -22.14 -2.92 -4.96
C PRO A 273 -22.03 -2.46 -3.51
N GLU A 274 -21.94 -3.39 -2.55
CA GLU A 274 -21.72 -3.06 -1.14
C GLU A 274 -20.28 -2.61 -0.93
N VAL A 275 -19.33 -3.36 -1.50
CA VAL A 275 -17.90 -3.06 -1.41
C VAL A 275 -17.54 -1.77 -2.14
N ALA A 276 -18.15 -1.49 -3.28
CA ALA A 276 -17.88 -0.30 -4.09
C ALA A 276 -18.26 1.01 -3.37
N LYS A 277 -19.25 0.99 -2.46
CA LYS A 277 -19.65 2.18 -1.69
C LYS A 277 -18.54 2.73 -0.81
N GLU A 278 -17.62 1.88 -0.36
CA GLU A 278 -16.46 2.33 0.43
C GLU A 278 -15.46 3.12 -0.41
N PHE A 279 -15.60 3.09 -1.75
CA PHE A 279 -14.77 3.79 -2.73
C PHE A 279 -15.53 4.86 -3.52
N GLN A 280 -16.77 5.20 -3.13
CA GLN A 280 -17.52 6.35 -3.66
C GLN A 280 -17.51 7.52 -2.66
#